data_AF-A0A925Z6V5-F1
#
_entry.id   AF-A0A925Z6V5-F1
#
_cell.length_a   1.000
_cell.length_b   1.000
_cell.length_c   1.000
_cell.angle_alpha   90.00
_cell.angle_beta   90.00
_cell.angle_gamma   90.00
#
_symmetry.space_group_name_H-M   'P 1'
#
loop_
_entity.id
_entity.type
_entity.pdbx_description
1 polymer ?
#
loop_
_entity_poly.entity_id
_entity_poly.type
_entity_poly.pdbx_seq_one_letter_code
_entity_poly.pdbx_strand_id
1 'polypeptide(L)'
;MAAAALMLVAPAAWSLGLGRMQVQSALGESLRAEIEVTSITPEEAANLRVRVAPPESYKAAGVDYNAVLPGTQVEFLRRADGRPYLKLTSERGVQEPFVDVILEINWSTGRLVREYTMLFDPPVTARTPAPAPAPLSGPAMSPATPVPAVPPRAAQSRPVPARAAPAEPTAPREPRTATA
;
A
#
# COMPACT_ATOMS: atom_id res chain seq x y z
N MET A 1 -7.91 75.33 6.28
CA MET A 1 -8.07 73.95 6.79
C MET A 1 -7.33 73.02 5.83
N ALA A 2 -6.16 72.53 6.20
CA ALA A 2 -5.42 71.54 5.41
C ALA A 2 -5.76 70.15 5.94
N ALA A 3 -6.52 69.37 5.16
CA ALA A 3 -6.83 67.98 5.47
C ALA A 3 -5.61 67.12 5.06
N ALA A 4 -4.81 66.72 6.04
CA ALA A 4 -3.73 65.76 5.82
C ALA A 4 -4.36 64.36 5.67
N ALA A 5 -4.33 63.83 4.45
CA ALA A 5 -4.72 62.45 4.17
C ALA A 5 -3.62 61.50 4.71
N LEU A 6 -3.89 60.83 5.83
CA LEU A 6 -3.07 59.72 6.28
C LEU A 6 -3.30 58.53 5.34
N MET A 7 -2.31 58.26 4.48
CA MET A 7 -2.21 57.00 3.74
C MET A 7 -1.72 55.92 4.70
N LEU A 8 -2.65 55.15 5.27
CA LEU A 8 -2.35 54.00 6.11
C LEU A 8 -1.86 52.85 5.22
N VAL A 9 -0.53 52.74 5.04
CA VAL A 9 0.06 51.54 4.42
C VAL A 9 -0.08 50.40 5.43
N ALA A 10 -1.05 49.52 5.21
CA ALA A 10 -1.13 48.28 5.95
C ALA A 10 0.06 47.40 5.55
N PRO A 11 0.90 46.92 6.49
CA PRO A 11 1.90 45.92 6.16
C PRO A 11 1.17 44.68 5.65
N ALA A 12 1.57 44.17 4.49
CA ALA A 12 1.15 42.85 4.08
C ALA A 12 1.58 41.88 5.20
N ALA A 13 0.60 41.32 5.92
CA ALA A 13 0.87 40.32 6.93
C ALA A 13 1.19 39.01 6.20
N TRP A 14 2.46 38.85 5.84
CA TRP A 14 2.98 37.55 5.42
C TRP A 14 3.05 36.71 6.69
N SER A 15 2.05 35.85 6.88
CA SER A 15 2.04 34.90 7.98
C SER A 15 2.79 33.64 7.57
N LEU A 16 3.46 32.99 8.53
CA LEU A 16 3.92 31.63 8.36
C LEU A 16 2.76 30.72 7.92
N GLY A 17 2.85 30.21 6.69
CA GLY A 17 1.91 29.28 6.10
C GLY A 17 2.42 27.85 6.25
N LEU A 18 1.63 27.00 6.90
CA LEU A 18 1.86 25.56 6.93
C LEU A 18 0.89 24.86 5.98
N GLY A 19 1.43 23.96 5.17
CA GLY A 19 0.70 23.15 4.22
C GLY A 19 0.24 21.83 4.83
N ARG A 20 0.12 20.84 3.94
CA ARG A 20 -0.26 19.47 4.30
C ARG A 20 0.90 18.74 4.96
N MET A 21 0.55 17.84 5.85
CA MET A 21 1.47 16.86 6.43
C MET A 21 1.45 15.60 5.57
N GLN A 22 2.64 15.08 5.27
CA GLN A 22 2.87 13.84 4.53
C GLN A 22 3.58 12.85 5.44
N VAL A 23 2.96 11.70 5.68
CA VAL A 23 3.56 10.61 6.47
C VAL A 23 4.41 9.74 5.55
N GLN A 24 5.66 9.50 5.95
CA GLN A 24 6.65 8.73 5.18
C GLN A 24 6.98 7.37 5.83
N SER A 25 6.44 7.11 7.03
CA SER A 25 6.68 5.88 7.80
C SER A 25 5.43 4.99 7.85
N ALA A 26 5.63 3.67 7.88
CA ALA A 26 4.56 2.69 8.10
C ALA A 26 4.35 2.38 9.59
N LEU A 27 3.27 1.65 9.91
CA LEU A 27 3.04 1.11 11.25
C LEU A 27 4.18 0.17 11.66
N GLY A 28 4.73 0.38 12.86
CA GLY A 28 5.88 -0.34 13.42
C GLY A 28 7.23 0.31 13.15
N GLU A 29 7.31 1.32 12.28
CA GLU A 29 8.55 2.06 11.99
C GLU A 29 8.67 3.34 12.83
N SER A 30 9.90 3.83 12.99
CA SER A 30 10.16 5.17 13.54
C SER A 30 9.37 6.23 12.77
N LEU A 31 8.68 7.11 13.50
CA LEU A 31 7.87 8.17 12.91
C LEU A 31 8.73 9.02 11.98
N ARG A 32 8.28 9.16 10.74
CA ARG A 32 8.81 10.12 9.79
C ARG A 32 7.66 10.81 9.10
N ALA A 33 7.56 12.12 9.29
CA ALA A 33 6.55 12.94 8.64
C ALA A 33 7.18 14.26 8.16
N GLU A 34 6.62 14.81 7.11
CA GLU A 34 7.05 16.07 6.52
C GLU A 34 5.88 17.03 6.43
N ILE A 35 6.11 18.31 6.69
CA ILE A 35 5.10 19.35 6.54
C ILE A 35 5.66 20.41 5.60
N GLU A 36 4.94 20.67 4.52
CA GLU A 36 5.32 21.72 3.59
C GLU A 36 5.12 23.10 4.23
N VAL A 37 6.06 24.00 4.07
CA VAL A 37 5.90 25.40 4.49
C VAL A 37 5.56 26.22 3.25
N THR A 38 4.32 26.69 3.17
CA THR A 38 3.77 27.37 1.98
C THR A 38 4.14 28.84 1.92
N SER A 39 4.42 29.47 3.07
CA SER A 39 4.82 30.88 3.14
C SER A 39 5.69 31.09 4.37
N ILE A 40 6.88 31.66 4.18
CA ILE A 40 7.78 32.05 5.27
C ILE A 40 8.75 33.10 4.77
N THR A 41 8.98 34.16 5.55
CA THR A 41 10.00 35.16 5.22
C THR A 41 11.39 34.74 5.75
N PRO A 42 12.49 35.27 5.18
CA PRO A 42 13.84 34.94 5.66
C PRO A 42 14.07 35.27 7.14
N GLU A 43 13.50 36.37 7.64
CA GLU A 43 13.62 36.78 9.04
C GLU A 43 12.85 35.84 10.00
N GLU A 44 11.68 35.38 9.57
CA GLU A 44 10.89 34.40 10.33
C GLU A 44 11.60 33.05 10.36
N ALA A 45 12.15 32.61 9.22
CA ALA A 45 12.91 31.37 9.12
C ALA A 45 14.12 31.36 10.07
N ALA A 46 14.80 32.51 10.24
CA ALA A 46 15.93 32.64 11.15
C ALA A 46 15.54 32.54 12.65
N ASN A 47 14.31 32.92 12.99
CA ASN A 47 13.79 32.92 14.36
C ASN A 47 12.74 31.82 14.62
N LEU A 48 12.58 30.90 13.66
CA LEU A 48 11.54 29.87 13.72
C LEU A 48 11.88 28.85 14.79
N ARG A 49 10.99 28.70 15.77
CA ARG A 49 11.03 27.64 16.77
C ARG A 49 9.82 26.76 16.62
N VAL A 50 10.04 25.51 16.24
CA VAL A 50 9.00 24.49 16.11
C VAL A 50 9.22 23.42 17.16
N ARG A 51 8.15 23.02 17.83
CA ARG A 51 8.15 21.88 18.75
C ARG A 51 6.82 21.14 18.70
N VAL A 52 6.85 19.88 19.08
CA VAL A 52 5.63 19.16 19.46
C VAL A 52 5.11 19.76 20.76
N ALA A 53 3.80 19.95 20.84
CA ALA A 53 3.15 20.51 22.02
C ALA A 53 3.36 19.58 23.22
N PRO A 54 3.50 20.14 24.43
CA PRO A 54 3.67 19.33 25.62
C PRO A 54 2.34 18.63 26.00
N PRO A 55 2.37 17.57 26.85
CA PRO A 55 1.19 16.78 27.18
C PRO A 55 0.00 17.60 27.73
N GLU A 56 0.26 18.74 28.37
CA GLU A 56 -0.76 19.64 28.90
C GLU A 56 -1.61 20.26 27.79
N SER A 57 -0.99 20.58 26.64
CA SER A 57 -1.70 21.11 25.47
C SER A 57 -2.63 20.08 24.85
N TYR A 58 -2.25 18.80 24.87
CA TYR A 58 -3.08 17.69 24.41
C TYR A 58 -4.30 17.48 25.29
N LYS A 59 -4.11 17.52 26.62
CA LYS A 59 -5.22 17.47 27.58
C LYS A 59 -6.19 18.64 27.40
N ALA A 60 -5.67 19.84 27.14
CA ALA A 60 -6.50 21.03 26.88
C ALA A 60 -7.28 20.93 25.55
N ALA A 61 -6.70 20.28 24.54
CA ALA A 61 -7.36 20.02 23.26
C ALA A 61 -8.33 18.83 23.29
N GLY A 62 -8.30 18.00 24.34
CA GLY A 62 -9.09 16.77 24.41
C GLY A 62 -8.57 15.67 23.49
N VAL A 63 -7.27 15.71 23.17
CA VAL A 63 -6.59 14.79 22.24
C VAL A 63 -5.67 13.85 23.03
N ASP A 64 -5.55 12.61 22.59
CA ASP A 64 -4.68 11.62 23.23
C ASP A 64 -3.19 11.92 22.99
N TYR A 65 -2.40 11.85 24.06
CA TYR A 65 -0.96 12.04 23.97
C TYR A 65 -0.25 10.71 23.70
N ASN A 66 0.08 10.48 22.42
CA ASN A 66 0.72 9.24 21.99
C ASN A 66 2.15 9.08 22.54
N ALA A 67 2.52 7.84 22.86
CA ALA A 67 3.82 7.45 23.39
C ALA A 67 5.00 7.72 22.43
N VAL A 68 4.77 7.99 21.14
CA VAL A 68 5.81 8.37 20.16
C VAL A 68 6.23 9.85 20.26
N LEU A 69 5.37 10.71 20.80
CA LEU A 69 5.54 12.17 20.82
C LEU A 69 6.67 12.69 21.72
N PRO A 70 6.94 12.15 22.94
CA PRO A 70 7.94 12.68 23.87
C PRO A 70 9.36 12.78 23.31
N GLY A 71 9.71 11.92 22.35
CA GLY A 71 11.02 11.87 21.70
C GLY A 71 11.00 12.33 20.25
N THR A 72 9.92 12.99 19.81
CA THR A 72 9.81 13.48 18.43
C THR A 72 10.56 14.79 18.28
N GLN A 73 11.55 14.80 17.40
CA GLN A 73 12.30 15.97 16.99
C GLN A 73 11.66 16.62 15.77
N VAL A 74 11.71 17.95 15.72
CA VAL A 74 11.23 18.71 14.57
C VAL A 74 12.36 19.57 14.04
N GLU A 75 12.69 19.38 12.77
CA GLU A 75 13.77 20.10 12.08
C GLU A 75 13.19 20.95 10.95
N PHE A 76 13.63 22.21 10.86
CA PHE A 76 13.34 23.06 9.71
C PHE A 76 14.45 22.90 8.67
N LEU A 77 14.08 22.39 7.51
CA LEU A 77 15.00 22.05 6.43
C LEU A 77 14.53 22.69 5.12
N ARG A 78 15.45 22.75 4.15
CA ARG A 78 15.17 23.19 2.79
C ARG A 78 15.53 22.07 1.84
N ARG A 79 14.60 21.69 0.96
CA ARG A 79 14.86 20.67 -0.07
C ARG A 79 15.84 21.20 -1.11
N ALA A 80 16.36 20.31 -1.94
CA ALA A 80 17.23 20.66 -3.06
C ALA A 80 16.56 21.62 -4.07
N ASP A 81 15.24 21.62 -4.15
CA ASP A 81 14.45 22.53 -4.99
C ASP A 81 14.21 23.92 -4.36
N GLY A 82 14.73 24.17 -3.17
CA GLY A 82 14.58 25.44 -2.45
C GLY A 82 13.33 25.55 -1.59
N ARG A 83 12.41 24.58 -1.62
CA ARG A 83 11.17 24.62 -0.82
C ARG A 83 11.46 24.32 0.65
N PRO A 84 11.00 25.16 1.58
CA PRO A 84 11.11 24.91 3.01
C PRO A 84 10.11 23.83 3.46
N TYR A 85 10.53 22.99 4.40
CA TYR A 85 9.68 21.97 5.00
C TYR A 85 10.12 21.69 6.45
N LEU A 86 9.18 21.19 7.25
CA LEU A 86 9.46 20.67 8.57
C LEU A 86 9.55 19.16 8.49
N LYS A 87 10.61 18.57 9.03
CA LYS A 87 10.79 17.13 9.16
C LYS A 87 10.58 16.74 10.62
N LEU A 88 9.64 15.83 10.85
CA LEU A 88 9.37 15.24 12.15
C LEU A 88 9.98 13.85 12.18
N THR A 89 10.75 13.55 13.22
CA THR A 89 11.38 12.24 13.37
C THR A 89 11.34 11.79 14.83
N SER A 90 10.94 10.55 15.09
CA SER A 90 11.03 9.94 16.43
C SER A 90 12.06 8.82 16.46
N GLU A 91 12.54 8.50 17.66
CA GLU A 91 13.36 7.30 17.88
C GLU A 91 12.49 6.04 18.07
N ARG A 92 11.27 6.21 18.59
CA ARG A 92 10.33 5.11 18.87
C ARG A 92 9.46 4.80 17.65
N GLY A 93 9.16 3.51 17.44
CA GLY A 93 8.22 3.06 16.40
C GLY A 93 6.76 3.40 16.70
N VAL A 94 5.98 3.69 15.65
CA VAL A 94 4.55 3.99 15.76
C VAL A 94 3.72 2.71 15.81
N GLN A 95 2.93 2.50 16.85
CA GLN A 95 2.10 1.28 17.02
C GLN A 95 0.62 1.52 16.74
N GLU A 96 0.20 2.78 16.68
CA GLU A 96 -1.20 3.18 16.49
C GLU A 96 -1.50 3.47 15.01
N PRO A 97 -2.72 3.14 14.53
CA PRO A 97 -3.12 3.40 13.14
C PRO A 97 -3.30 4.88 12.83
N PHE A 98 -3.47 5.72 13.86
CA PHE A 98 -3.48 7.17 13.74
C PHE A 98 -2.79 7.82 14.93
N VAL A 99 -2.16 8.96 14.69
CA VAL A 99 -1.50 9.75 15.74
C VAL A 99 -1.79 11.22 15.50
N ASP A 100 -2.38 11.87 16.49
CA ASP A 100 -2.57 13.31 16.47
C ASP A 100 -1.32 14.03 16.98
N VAL A 101 -0.90 15.03 16.21
CA VAL A 101 0.26 15.87 16.51
C VAL A 101 -0.20 17.31 16.58
N ILE A 102 -0.03 17.91 17.74
CA ILE A 102 -0.17 19.35 17.91
C ILE A 102 1.23 19.94 17.82
N LEU A 103 1.45 20.79 16.81
CA LEU A 103 2.68 21.55 16.66
C LEU A 103 2.49 22.96 17.17
N GLU A 104 3.46 23.41 17.96
CA GLU A 104 3.59 24.81 18.34
C GLU A 104 4.76 25.43 17.59
N ILE A 105 4.45 26.45 16.81
CA ILE A 105 5.41 27.18 16.01
C ILE A 105 5.42 28.62 16.52
N ASN A 106 6.60 29.11 16.88
CA ASN A 106 6.80 30.47 17.37
C ASN A 106 7.88 31.13 16.51
N TRP A 107 7.64 32.37 16.11
CA TRP A 107 8.58 33.16 15.32
C TRP A 107 8.51 34.64 15.73
N SER A 108 9.29 35.49 15.07
CA SER A 108 9.46 36.91 15.43
C SER A 108 8.16 37.71 15.51
N THR A 109 7.19 37.41 14.65
CA THR A 109 5.95 38.18 14.49
C THR A 109 4.71 37.46 15.03
N GLY A 110 4.83 36.23 15.54
CA GLY A 110 3.66 35.50 16.05
C GLY A 110 3.89 34.06 16.52
N ARG A 111 2.77 33.40 16.81
CA ARG A 111 2.68 31.98 17.19
C ARG A 111 1.55 31.33 16.38
N LEU A 112 1.79 30.10 15.95
CA LEU A 112 0.80 29.21 15.33
C LEU A 112 0.76 27.91 16.12
N VAL A 113 -0.45 27.45 16.40
CA VAL A 113 -0.67 26.09 16.90
C VAL A 113 -1.49 25.37 15.86
N ARG A 114 -1.01 24.19 15.44
CA ARG A 114 -1.66 23.40 14.40
C ARG A 114 -1.73 21.95 14.81
N GLU A 115 -2.93 21.40 14.74
CA GLU A 115 -3.19 19.99 14.91
C GLU A 115 -3.16 19.28 13.55
N TYR A 116 -2.51 18.12 13.52
CA TYR A 116 -2.43 17.24 12.37
C TYR A 116 -2.71 15.81 12.80
N THR A 117 -3.58 15.13 12.07
CA THR A 117 -3.79 13.69 12.23
C THR A 117 -2.94 12.96 11.21
N MET A 118 -2.01 12.13 11.68
CA MET A 118 -1.23 11.22 10.86
C MET A 118 -1.94 9.89 10.79
N LEU A 119 -2.11 9.36 9.59
CA LEU A 119 -2.69 8.04 9.36
C LEU A 119 -1.59 7.09 8.91
N PHE A 120 -1.56 5.90 9.50
CA PHE A 120 -0.61 4.84 9.22
C PHE A 120 -1.36 3.65 8.67
N ASP A 121 -1.02 3.25 7.44
CA ASP A 121 -1.62 2.08 6.83
C ASP A 121 -1.13 0.80 7.52
N PRO A 122 -2.02 -0.18 7.78
CA PRO A 122 -1.61 -1.46 8.32
C PRO A 122 -0.75 -2.22 7.29
N PRO A 123 0.19 -3.07 7.74
CA PRO A 123 0.96 -3.90 6.83
C PRO A 123 0.02 -4.78 6.03
N VAL A 124 -0.02 -4.58 4.71
CA VAL A 124 -0.69 -5.51 3.80
C VAL A 124 0.06 -6.83 3.89
N THR A 125 -0.48 -7.78 4.65
CA THR A 125 0.01 -9.16 4.58
C THR A 125 -0.19 -9.59 3.14
N ALA A 126 0.92 -9.69 2.38
CA ALA A 126 0.89 -10.28 1.06
C ALA A 126 0.20 -11.64 1.23
N ARG A 127 -1.00 -11.79 0.63
CA ARG A 127 -1.69 -13.07 0.61
C ARG A 127 -0.68 -14.07 0.06
N THR A 128 -0.24 -15.01 0.89
CA THR A 128 0.46 -16.20 0.44
C THR A 128 -0.30 -16.72 -0.78
N PRO A 129 0.35 -16.91 -1.95
CA PRO A 129 -0.31 -17.51 -3.09
C PRO A 129 -0.94 -18.82 -2.60
N ALA A 130 -2.25 -18.95 -2.75
CA ALA A 130 -2.91 -20.21 -2.44
C ALA A 130 -2.15 -21.31 -3.21
N PRO A 131 -1.74 -22.41 -2.55
CA PRO A 131 -1.06 -23.49 -3.24
C PRO A 131 -1.97 -23.93 -4.41
N ALA A 132 -1.40 -23.96 -5.61
CA ALA A 132 -2.11 -24.46 -6.78
C ALA A 132 -2.65 -25.87 -6.46
N PRO A 133 -3.92 -26.17 -6.76
CA PRO A 133 -4.46 -27.49 -6.48
C PRO A 133 -3.61 -28.54 -7.20
N ALA A 134 -3.03 -29.46 -6.44
CA ALA A 134 -2.40 -30.65 -7.00
C ALA A 134 -3.48 -31.43 -7.79
N PRO A 135 -3.17 -31.95 -8.98
CA PRO A 135 -4.12 -32.77 -9.72
C PRO A 135 -4.48 -34.00 -8.88
N LEU A 136 -5.77 -34.15 -8.59
CA LEU A 136 -6.31 -35.35 -7.97
C LEU A 136 -6.11 -36.52 -8.95
N SER A 137 -5.11 -37.36 -8.71
CA SER A 137 -5.09 -38.71 -9.27
C SER A 137 -6.26 -39.47 -8.65
N GLY A 138 -7.37 -39.54 -9.37
CA GLY A 138 -8.51 -40.37 -8.99
C GLY A 138 -8.07 -41.83 -8.83
N PRO A 139 -8.71 -42.61 -7.94
CA PRO A 139 -8.39 -44.01 -7.77
C PRO A 139 -8.58 -44.76 -9.09
N ALA A 140 -7.52 -45.42 -9.54
CA ALA A 140 -7.58 -46.37 -10.63
C ALA A 140 -8.62 -47.44 -10.26
N MET A 141 -9.75 -47.47 -10.97
CA MET A 141 -10.62 -48.63 -10.97
C MET A 141 -9.81 -49.82 -11.47
N SER A 142 -9.48 -50.75 -10.57
CA SER A 142 -9.02 -52.08 -10.94
C SER A 142 -10.10 -52.72 -11.84
N PRO A 143 -9.74 -53.21 -13.04
CA PRO A 143 -10.65 -54.03 -13.82
C PRO A 143 -11.01 -55.27 -13.01
N ALA A 144 -12.31 -55.53 -12.90
CA ALA A 144 -12.88 -56.70 -12.25
C ALA A 144 -12.23 -57.98 -12.77
N THR A 145 -11.89 -58.87 -11.83
CA THR A 145 -11.50 -60.26 -12.06
C THR A 145 -12.49 -60.96 -13.01
N PRO A 146 -12.02 -61.57 -14.11
CA PRO A 146 -12.86 -62.43 -14.93
C PRO A 146 -13.22 -63.70 -14.14
N VAL A 147 -14.51 -64.01 -14.13
CA VAL A 147 -15.08 -65.27 -13.63
C VAL A 147 -14.47 -66.46 -14.39
N PRO A 148 -14.19 -67.62 -13.75
CA PRO A 148 -13.50 -68.74 -14.40
C PRO A 148 -14.38 -69.39 -15.46
N ALA A 149 -13.92 -69.36 -16.71
CA ALA A 149 -14.47 -70.19 -17.79
C ALA A 149 -13.67 -71.49 -17.90
N VAL A 150 -14.42 -72.58 -17.86
CA VAL A 150 -14.12 -74.03 -17.89
C VAL A 150 -13.05 -74.42 -18.93
N PRO A 151 -12.15 -75.38 -18.63
CA PRO A 151 -10.96 -75.65 -19.47
C PRO A 151 -11.28 -76.43 -20.75
N PRO A 152 -10.70 -76.06 -21.91
CA PRO A 152 -10.57 -76.98 -23.02
C PRO A 152 -9.30 -77.82 -22.87
N ARG A 153 -9.58 -79.11 -22.83
CA ARG A 153 -8.72 -80.29 -22.95
C ARG A 153 -7.63 -80.16 -24.02
N ALA A 154 -6.42 -80.51 -23.59
CA ALA A 154 -5.35 -81.22 -24.29
C ALA A 154 -5.14 -81.03 -25.81
N ALA A 155 -3.91 -80.61 -26.09
CA ALA A 155 -3.01 -81.26 -27.04
C ALA A 155 -3.32 -81.17 -28.54
N GLN A 156 -2.47 -80.37 -29.18
CA GLN A 156 -1.73 -80.71 -30.39
C GLN A 156 -2.53 -80.89 -31.69
N SER A 157 -2.39 -79.92 -32.60
CA SER A 157 -1.98 -80.22 -33.98
C SER A 157 -1.30 -78.99 -34.61
N ARG A 158 0.03 -79.11 -34.80
CA ARG A 158 0.83 -78.80 -36.01
C ARG A 158 0.04 -78.32 -37.27
N PRO A 159 0.71 -77.78 -38.32
CA PRO A 159 1.74 -76.73 -38.45
C PRO A 159 1.40 -75.69 -39.57
N VAL A 160 2.21 -74.60 -39.68
CA VAL A 160 2.88 -74.01 -40.89
C VAL A 160 2.12 -74.02 -42.26
N PRO A 161 2.28 -73.04 -43.18
CA PRO A 161 2.48 -71.58 -43.11
C PRO A 161 1.66 -70.82 -44.20
N ALA A 162 2.04 -69.56 -44.44
CA ALA A 162 2.08 -68.88 -45.75
C ALA A 162 0.85 -68.11 -46.28
N ARG A 163 1.10 -66.80 -46.38
CA ARG A 163 0.95 -65.93 -47.57
C ARG A 163 -0.39 -65.21 -47.77
N ALA A 164 -0.25 -63.87 -47.78
CA ALA A 164 -0.82 -62.84 -48.68
C ALA A 164 -2.27 -63.03 -49.18
N ALA A 165 -3.12 -62.04 -49.32
CA ALA A 165 -2.98 -60.60 -49.50
C ALA A 165 -4.42 -60.00 -49.36
N PRO A 166 -4.59 -58.67 -49.47
CA PRO A 166 -5.74 -57.89 -49.00
C PRO A 166 -6.81 -57.67 -50.07
N ALA A 167 -8.01 -57.22 -49.66
CA ALA A 167 -8.88 -56.39 -50.48
C ALA A 167 -9.97 -55.69 -49.64
N GLU A 168 -9.92 -54.35 -49.62
CA GLU A 168 -11.09 -53.48 -49.51
C GLU A 168 -12.09 -53.74 -50.65
N PRO A 169 -13.35 -53.31 -50.48
CA PRO A 169 -13.86 -52.34 -51.45
C PRO A 169 -14.76 -51.24 -50.86
N THR A 170 -14.40 -49.99 -51.19
CA THR A 170 -15.17 -48.96 -51.94
C THR A 170 -16.58 -48.50 -51.47
N ALA A 171 -16.66 -47.16 -51.32
CA ALA A 171 -17.76 -46.18 -51.19
C ALA A 171 -18.95 -46.34 -52.20
N PRO A 172 -19.99 -45.44 -52.37
CA PRO A 172 -20.02 -43.96 -52.20
C PRO A 172 -21.38 -43.20 -51.95
N ARG A 173 -21.28 -41.85 -51.84
CA ARG A 173 -22.17 -40.71 -52.28
C ARG A 173 -22.72 -39.70 -51.24
N GLU A 174 -22.49 -38.42 -51.58
CA GLU A 174 -22.88 -37.10 -50.99
C GLU A 174 -24.39 -36.71 -51.19
N PRO A 175 -24.83 -35.41 -51.20
CA PRO A 175 -24.75 -34.28 -50.25
C PRO A 175 -26.16 -33.68 -49.94
N ARG A 176 -26.28 -32.66 -49.06
CA ARG A 176 -27.42 -31.69 -49.13
C ARG A 176 -27.06 -30.30 -48.59
N THR A 177 -27.21 -29.31 -49.46
CA THR A 177 -27.24 -27.84 -49.23
C THR A 177 -28.67 -27.36 -48.91
N ALA A 178 -28.79 -26.25 -48.16
CA ALA A 178 -29.80 -25.15 -48.25
C ALA A 178 -29.76 -24.35 -46.92
N THR A 179 -29.31 -23.09 -46.89
CA THR A 179 -30.08 -21.84 -47.14
C THR A 179 -31.13 -21.53 -46.07
N ALA A 180 -30.89 -20.45 -45.31
CA ALA A 180 -31.84 -19.40 -44.99
C ALA A 180 -31.05 -18.11 -44.68
#